data_AF-A0A9E5D8Z6-F1
#
_entry.id   AF-A0A9E5D8Z6-F1
#
_cell.length_a   1.000
_cell.length_b   1.000
_cell.length_c   1.000
_cell.angle_alpha   90.00
_cell.angle_beta   90.00
_cell.angle_gamma   90.00
#
_symmetry.space_group_name_H-M   'P 1'
#
loop_
_entity.id
_entity.type
_entity.pdbx_description
1 polymer ?
#
loop_
_entity_poly.entity_id
_entity_poly.type
_entity_poly.pdbx_seq_one_letter_code
_entity_poly.pdbx_strand_id
1 'polypeptide(L)'
;MITKRKEILAVYEQGPEAVVTLVTTLYDIIAEQQKIIELQAARITELEERVKKLEDQLKKNSRNSSKPPSTDVFVHEKPNPKSRRKKSGKKQGGQKGHPGTTLRMVDDPDEIVLHEVHKCSNCESLLETLKTNDHEKRQVFDIPPIKLRVTEHRAEIKTCPHCGCKNKAIFPEGIKQSVQYGSRLTSLSVYLHDYQLIPYERSCELLSDVCGCEISPATLIRAEKTCFEQLEDFEQHIKDL
;
A
#
# COMPACT_ATOMS: atom_id res chain seq x y z
N MET A 1 23.65 -26.19 69.80
CA MET A 1 22.81 -25.57 70.85
C MET A 1 23.51 -25.40 72.21
N ILE A 2 24.55 -26.17 72.55
CA ILE A 2 25.21 -26.11 73.88
C ILE A 2 26.12 -24.87 74.08
N THR A 3 26.63 -24.26 72.99
CA THR A 3 27.49 -23.07 73.03
C THR A 3 26.80 -21.82 73.57
N LYS A 4 25.54 -21.57 73.18
CA LYS A 4 24.79 -20.38 73.59
C LYS A 4 24.53 -20.29 75.10
N ARG A 5 24.36 -21.43 75.79
CA ARG A 5 24.04 -21.43 77.24
C ARG A 5 25.23 -21.00 78.10
N LYS A 6 26.44 -21.47 77.76
CA LYS A 6 27.66 -21.10 78.50
C LYS A 6 27.96 -19.61 78.35
N GLU A 7 27.78 -19.07 77.16
CA GLU A 7 27.96 -17.64 76.85
C GLU A 7 26.96 -16.76 77.62
N ILE A 8 25.69 -17.16 77.68
CA ILE A 8 24.66 -16.43 78.45
C ILE A 8 24.96 -16.42 79.96
N LEU A 9 25.40 -17.56 80.50
CA LEU A 9 25.79 -17.65 81.92
C LEU A 9 27.01 -16.79 82.24
N ALA A 10 27.99 -16.72 81.32
CA ALA A 10 29.16 -15.85 81.49
C ALA A 10 28.78 -14.36 81.51
N VAL A 11 27.77 -13.94 80.75
CA VAL A 11 27.23 -12.55 80.80
C VAL A 11 26.45 -12.31 82.10
N TYR A 12 25.72 -13.31 82.60
CA TYR A 12 25.02 -13.22 83.88
C TYR A 12 25.98 -13.05 85.07
N GLU A 13 27.12 -13.76 85.05
CA GLU A 13 28.17 -13.65 86.07
C GLU A 13 28.89 -12.28 86.09
N GLN A 14 28.84 -11.52 84.99
CA GLN A 14 29.40 -10.17 84.89
C GLN A 14 28.53 -9.09 85.56
N GLY A 15 27.33 -9.45 86.02
CA GLY A 15 26.43 -8.59 86.76
C GLY A 15 25.27 -8.01 85.93
N PRO A 16 24.36 -7.27 86.57
CA PRO A 16 23.07 -6.86 85.99
C PRO A 16 23.22 -5.96 84.75
N GLU A 17 24.21 -5.06 84.72
CA GLU A 17 24.44 -4.15 83.58
C GLU A 17 24.82 -4.89 82.29
N ALA A 18 25.58 -5.97 82.39
CA ALA A 18 25.96 -6.79 81.24
C ALA A 18 24.74 -7.52 80.65
N VAL A 19 23.84 -7.99 81.52
CA VAL A 19 22.56 -8.61 81.10
C VAL A 19 21.64 -7.58 80.45
N VAL A 20 21.52 -6.38 81.02
CA VAL A 20 20.72 -5.29 80.43
C VAL A 20 21.25 -4.93 79.05
N THR A 21 22.57 -4.77 78.89
CA THR A 21 23.21 -4.46 77.60
C THR A 21 22.97 -5.56 76.56
N LEU A 22 23.05 -6.84 76.95
CA LEU A 22 22.75 -7.94 76.04
C LEU A 22 21.28 -7.94 75.61
N VAL A 23 20.35 -7.70 76.55
CA VAL A 23 18.91 -7.69 76.24
C VAL A 23 18.54 -6.49 75.37
N THR A 24 19.09 -5.31 75.62
CA THR A 24 18.84 -4.11 74.79
C THR A 24 19.39 -4.29 73.38
N THR A 25 20.63 -4.79 73.24
CA THR A 25 21.20 -5.07 71.90
C THR A 25 20.43 -6.14 71.14
N LEU A 26 19.96 -7.20 71.81
CA LEU A 26 19.10 -8.20 71.18
C LEU A 26 17.75 -7.60 70.76
N TYR A 27 17.17 -6.72 71.57
CA TYR A 27 15.93 -6.02 71.21
C TYR A 27 16.12 -5.14 69.96
N ASP A 28 17.22 -4.38 69.89
CA ASP A 28 17.56 -3.55 68.73
C ASP A 28 17.78 -4.39 67.47
N ILE A 29 18.48 -5.54 67.58
CA ILE A 29 18.68 -6.47 66.46
C ILE A 29 17.34 -7.06 65.98
N ILE A 30 16.46 -7.44 66.90
CA ILE A 30 15.12 -7.97 66.56
C ILE A 30 14.28 -6.88 65.87
N ALA A 31 14.32 -5.65 66.37
CA ALA A 31 13.62 -4.52 65.77
C ALA A 31 14.12 -4.23 64.34
N GLU A 32 15.43 -4.29 64.10
CA GLU A 32 16.00 -4.08 62.78
C GLU A 32 15.70 -5.25 61.82
N GLN A 33 15.75 -6.49 62.31
CA GLN A 33 15.33 -7.66 61.54
C GLN A 33 13.86 -7.58 61.11
N GLN A 34 12.98 -7.09 61.98
CA GLN A 34 11.57 -6.91 61.67
C GLN A 34 11.36 -5.93 60.50
N LYS A 35 12.11 -4.80 60.48
CA LYS A 35 12.07 -3.85 59.36
C LYS A 35 12.57 -4.48 58.05
N ILE A 36 13.65 -5.28 58.12
CA ILE A 36 14.19 -5.97 56.94
C ILE A 36 13.16 -6.96 56.38
N ILE A 37 12.48 -7.72 57.26
CA ILE A 37 11.42 -8.67 56.86
C ILE A 37 10.27 -7.94 56.16
N GLU A 38 9.82 -6.81 56.70
CA GLU A 38 8.76 -6.01 56.09
C GLU A 38 9.16 -5.47 54.71
N LEU A 39 10.40 -4.96 54.57
CA LEU A 39 10.92 -4.49 53.29
C LEU A 39 11.04 -5.64 52.27
N GLN A 40 11.50 -6.81 52.70
CA GLN A 40 11.59 -8.00 51.85
C GLN A 40 10.20 -8.50 51.41
N ALA A 41 9.22 -8.52 52.31
CA ALA A 41 7.85 -8.90 51.98
C ALA A 41 7.22 -7.94 50.94
N ALA A 42 7.45 -6.64 51.09
CA ALA A 42 7.04 -5.64 50.10
C ALA A 42 7.74 -5.86 48.74
N ARG A 43 9.04 -6.20 48.75
CA ARG A 43 9.76 -6.46 47.50
C ARG A 43 9.32 -7.75 46.82
N ILE A 44 9.03 -8.80 47.58
CA ILE A 44 8.53 -10.07 47.05
C ILE A 44 7.19 -9.86 46.36
N THR A 45 6.26 -9.17 47.02
CA THR A 45 4.93 -8.89 46.44
C THR A 45 5.03 -8.09 45.14
N GLU A 46 5.87 -7.06 45.08
CA GLU A 46 6.12 -6.29 43.85
C GLU A 46 6.70 -7.17 42.72
N LEU A 47 7.65 -8.04 43.05
CA LEU A 47 8.27 -8.95 42.09
C LEU A 47 7.28 -10.01 41.59
N GLU A 48 6.46 -10.57 42.46
CA GLU A 48 5.41 -11.53 42.10
C GLU A 48 4.38 -10.91 41.15
N GLU A 49 3.93 -9.68 41.41
CA GLU A 49 3.04 -8.96 40.50
C GLU A 49 3.68 -8.72 39.12
N ARG A 50 4.96 -8.35 39.11
CA ARG A 50 5.71 -8.12 37.87
C ARG A 50 5.92 -9.40 37.08
N VAL A 51 6.27 -10.51 37.75
CA VAL A 51 6.40 -11.83 37.14
C VAL A 51 5.07 -12.25 36.53
N LYS A 52 3.96 -12.16 37.28
CA LYS A 52 2.63 -12.48 36.78
C LYS A 52 2.26 -11.67 35.54
N LYS A 53 2.52 -10.36 35.56
CA LYS A 53 2.26 -9.48 34.40
C LYS A 53 3.08 -9.88 33.17
N LEU A 54 4.34 -10.27 33.34
CA LEU A 54 5.20 -10.72 32.25
C LEU A 54 4.77 -12.09 31.73
N GLU A 55 4.41 -13.03 32.61
CA GLU A 55 3.87 -14.34 32.24
C GLU A 55 2.54 -14.20 31.46
N ASP A 56 1.65 -13.31 31.89
CA ASP A 56 0.40 -13.02 31.20
C ASP A 56 0.63 -12.40 29.80
N GLN A 57 1.69 -11.60 29.64
CA GLN A 57 2.08 -11.06 28.34
C GLN A 57 2.63 -12.14 27.42
N LEU A 58 3.46 -13.05 27.94
CA LEU A 58 4.01 -14.19 27.18
C LEU A 58 2.93 -15.21 26.78
N LYS A 59 1.90 -15.39 27.61
CA LYS A 59 0.80 -16.33 27.35
C LYS A 59 -0.17 -15.84 26.28
N LYS A 60 -0.19 -14.54 25.97
CA LYS A 60 -1.06 -13.96 24.93
C LYS A 60 -0.48 -14.24 23.54
N ASN A 61 -1.29 -14.86 22.69
CA ASN A 61 -0.98 -15.10 21.28
C ASN A 61 -2.21 -14.83 20.39
N SER A 62 -2.02 -14.87 19.09
CA SER A 62 -3.11 -14.68 18.11
C SER A 62 -4.28 -15.66 18.23
N ARG A 63 -4.10 -16.80 18.92
CA ARG A 63 -5.18 -17.78 19.17
C ARG A 63 -6.09 -17.43 20.33
N ASN A 64 -5.62 -16.67 21.32
CA ASN A 64 -6.37 -16.40 22.55
C ASN A 64 -6.59 -14.91 22.85
N SER A 65 -6.13 -13.99 21.98
CA SER A 65 -6.18 -12.55 22.26
C SER A 65 -6.76 -11.66 21.15
N SER A 66 -7.38 -12.23 20.11
CA SER A 66 -7.91 -11.51 18.93
C SER A 66 -6.89 -10.60 18.21
N LYS A 67 -5.61 -10.71 18.57
CA LYS A 67 -4.50 -10.01 17.92
C LYS A 67 -4.08 -10.72 16.65
N PRO A 68 -3.64 -9.99 15.61
CA PRO A 68 -3.17 -10.61 14.39
C PRO A 68 -1.91 -11.46 14.63
N PRO A 69 -1.71 -12.57 13.89
CA PRO A 69 -0.53 -13.44 14.01
C PRO A 69 0.82 -12.73 13.79
N SER A 70 0.82 -11.58 13.11
CA SER A 70 2.01 -10.74 12.93
C SER A 70 2.53 -10.13 14.23
N THR A 71 1.70 -10.05 15.28
CA THR A 71 2.06 -9.51 16.61
C THR A 71 2.59 -10.57 17.57
N ASP A 72 2.67 -11.84 17.15
CA ASP A 72 3.26 -12.94 17.92
C ASP A 72 4.81 -12.84 17.90
N VAL A 73 5.38 -11.82 18.56
CA VAL A 73 6.82 -11.53 18.58
C VAL A 73 7.61 -12.55 19.41
N PHE A 74 7.00 -13.11 20.46
CA PHE A 74 7.63 -14.04 21.40
C PHE A 74 7.27 -15.52 21.13
N VAL A 75 6.56 -15.81 20.05
CA VAL A 75 6.24 -17.20 19.67
C VAL A 75 7.36 -17.73 18.77
N HIS A 76 8.19 -18.63 19.32
CA HIS A 76 9.30 -19.27 18.60
C HIS A 76 8.84 -20.05 17.36
N GLU A 77 7.57 -20.47 17.31
CA GLU A 77 6.98 -21.19 16.19
C GLU A 77 5.80 -20.38 15.62
N LYS A 78 6.10 -19.42 14.74
CA LYS A 78 5.03 -18.78 13.95
C LYS A 78 4.30 -19.87 13.16
N PRO A 79 2.98 -20.07 13.36
CA PRO A 79 2.26 -21.06 12.61
C PRO A 79 2.32 -20.68 11.13
N ASN A 80 2.77 -21.61 10.28
CA ASN A 80 2.77 -21.41 8.84
C ASN A 80 1.38 -20.93 8.40
N PRO A 81 1.28 -19.89 7.57
CA PRO A 81 -0.01 -19.38 7.12
C PRO A 81 -0.77 -20.52 6.47
N LYS A 82 -1.83 -21.00 7.15
CA LYS A 82 -2.69 -22.05 6.63
C LYS A 82 -3.51 -21.43 5.50
N SER A 83 -3.04 -21.64 4.27
CA SER A 83 -3.82 -21.31 3.09
C SER A 83 -5.19 -21.97 3.21
N ARG A 84 -6.25 -21.15 3.38
CA ARG A 84 -7.64 -21.62 3.36
C ARG A 84 -8.06 -22.04 1.95
N ARG A 85 -7.22 -21.78 0.95
CA ARG A 85 -7.45 -22.16 -0.44
C ARG A 85 -7.30 -23.67 -0.58
N LYS A 86 -8.44 -24.34 -0.79
CA LYS A 86 -8.45 -25.74 -1.26
C LYS A 86 -7.73 -25.79 -2.61
N LYS A 87 -6.87 -26.80 -2.81
CA LYS A 87 -6.26 -27.04 -4.13
C LYS A 87 -7.40 -27.22 -5.14
N SER A 88 -7.41 -26.40 -6.19
CA SER A 88 -8.52 -26.40 -7.16
C SER A 88 -8.55 -27.68 -8.00
N GLY A 89 -7.47 -28.47 -8.02
CA GLY A 89 -7.30 -29.63 -8.91
C GLY A 89 -7.21 -29.27 -10.40
N LYS A 90 -7.39 -27.98 -10.74
CA LYS A 90 -7.37 -27.47 -12.10
C LYS A 90 -5.92 -27.31 -12.55
N LYS A 91 -5.63 -27.79 -13.76
CA LYS A 91 -4.34 -27.52 -14.42
C LYS A 91 -4.18 -26.02 -14.63
N GLN A 92 -2.93 -25.54 -14.59
CA GLN A 92 -2.59 -24.17 -15.00
C GLN A 92 -2.95 -23.99 -16.48
N GLY A 93 -3.56 -22.85 -16.82
CA GLY A 93 -4.03 -22.53 -18.17
C GLY A 93 -5.55 -22.57 -18.34
N GLY A 94 -5.98 -22.40 -19.61
CA GLY A 94 -7.37 -22.43 -20.01
C GLY A 94 -8.06 -23.72 -19.59
N GLN A 95 -9.23 -23.59 -18.95
CA GLN A 95 -9.99 -24.75 -18.50
C GLN A 95 -10.62 -25.45 -19.71
N LYS A 96 -10.82 -26.77 -19.62
CA LYS A 96 -11.48 -27.54 -20.67
C LYS A 96 -12.87 -26.95 -20.93
N GLY A 97 -13.14 -26.54 -22.17
CA GLY A 97 -14.38 -25.87 -22.58
C GLY A 97 -14.33 -24.34 -22.57
N HIS A 98 -13.24 -23.72 -22.11
CA HIS A 98 -13.05 -22.28 -22.29
C HIS A 98 -12.82 -21.99 -23.78
N PRO A 99 -13.63 -21.14 -24.42
CA PRO A 99 -13.38 -20.75 -25.80
C PRO A 99 -12.01 -20.07 -25.87
N GLY A 100 -11.15 -20.55 -26.77
CA GLY A 100 -9.90 -19.87 -27.09
C GLY A 100 -10.20 -18.69 -28.01
N THR A 101 -9.63 -17.54 -27.71
CA THR A 101 -9.65 -16.40 -28.64
C THR A 101 -8.28 -16.33 -29.31
N THR A 102 -8.23 -16.65 -30.59
CA THR A 102 -7.02 -16.50 -31.42
C THR A 102 -7.07 -15.14 -32.11
N LEU A 103 -5.97 -14.38 -32.07
CA LEU A 103 -5.81 -13.14 -32.82
C LEU A 103 -5.92 -13.44 -34.33
N ARG A 104 -6.78 -12.71 -35.04
CA ARG A 104 -7.02 -12.89 -36.48
C ARG A 104 -6.53 -11.68 -37.26
N MET A 105 -6.12 -11.91 -38.51
CA MET A 105 -5.86 -10.82 -39.44
C MET A 105 -7.14 -10.02 -39.69
N VAL A 106 -7.00 -8.70 -39.81
CA VAL A 106 -8.06 -7.79 -40.23
C VAL A 106 -8.02 -7.57 -41.74
N ASP A 107 -9.17 -7.36 -42.36
CA ASP A 107 -9.24 -7.10 -43.81
C ASP A 107 -8.78 -5.68 -44.16
N ASP A 108 -8.97 -4.73 -43.24
CA ASP A 108 -8.65 -3.30 -43.40
C ASP A 108 -7.69 -2.83 -42.28
N PRO A 109 -6.35 -2.90 -42.50
CA PRO A 109 -5.37 -2.42 -41.55
C PRO A 109 -5.19 -0.88 -41.62
N ASP A 110 -4.81 -0.26 -40.50
CA ASP A 110 -4.60 1.20 -40.42
C ASP A 110 -3.51 1.71 -41.39
N GLU A 111 -2.50 0.89 -41.66
CA GLU A 111 -1.39 1.19 -42.58
C GLU A 111 -0.95 -0.08 -43.34
N ILE A 112 -0.62 0.07 -44.63
CA ILE A 112 -0.02 -0.99 -45.46
C ILE A 112 1.36 -0.53 -45.92
N VAL A 113 2.40 -1.20 -45.42
CA VAL A 113 3.78 -1.00 -45.89
C VAL A 113 4.09 -2.04 -46.96
N LEU A 114 4.29 -1.60 -48.20
CA LEU A 114 4.65 -2.48 -49.31
C LEU A 114 6.17 -2.71 -49.34
N HIS A 115 6.58 -3.99 -49.34
CA HIS A 115 7.97 -4.38 -49.54
C HIS A 115 8.17 -4.86 -50.98
N GLU A 116 8.74 -4.01 -51.81
CA GLU A 116 8.92 -4.28 -53.25
C GLU A 116 10.11 -5.19 -53.52
N VAL A 117 9.98 -6.05 -54.52
CA VAL A 117 11.06 -6.91 -55.00
C VAL A 117 11.75 -6.23 -56.17
N HIS A 118 12.94 -5.68 -55.94
CA HIS A 118 13.69 -4.96 -56.98
C HIS A 118 14.52 -5.88 -57.87
N LYS A 119 15.00 -7.01 -57.34
CA LYS A 119 15.91 -7.92 -58.04
C LYS A 119 15.52 -9.37 -57.85
N CYS A 120 15.79 -10.20 -58.86
CA CYS A 120 15.69 -11.63 -58.74
C CYS A 120 16.75 -12.17 -57.77
N SER A 121 16.34 -13.00 -56.81
CA SER A 121 17.25 -13.63 -55.84
C SER A 121 18.22 -14.65 -56.45
N ASN A 122 17.98 -15.10 -57.69
CA ASN A 122 18.80 -16.11 -58.36
C ASN A 122 19.78 -15.50 -59.39
N CYS A 123 19.31 -14.57 -60.24
CA CYS A 123 20.10 -14.01 -61.34
C CYS A 123 20.31 -12.49 -61.28
N GLU A 124 19.85 -11.83 -60.21
CA GLU A 124 19.98 -10.38 -59.95
C GLU A 124 19.36 -9.45 -60.98
N SER A 125 18.62 -9.97 -61.95
CA SER A 125 17.90 -9.17 -62.94
C SER A 125 16.90 -8.24 -62.25
N LEU A 126 16.77 -7.01 -62.76
CA LEU A 126 15.85 -5.99 -62.24
C LEU A 126 14.39 -6.39 -62.51
N LEU A 127 13.53 -6.28 -61.50
CA LEU A 127 12.12 -6.68 -61.55
C LEU A 127 11.14 -5.50 -61.38
N GLU A 128 11.66 -4.28 -61.18
CA GLU A 128 10.87 -3.08 -60.83
C GLU A 128 9.78 -2.73 -61.86
N THR A 129 10.00 -3.07 -63.12
CA THR A 129 9.05 -2.77 -64.21
C THR A 129 8.05 -3.90 -64.47
N LEU A 130 8.21 -5.05 -63.80
CA LEU A 130 7.31 -6.18 -63.96
C LEU A 130 6.05 -6.01 -63.09
N LYS A 131 4.92 -6.52 -63.60
CA LYS A 131 3.67 -6.51 -62.87
C LYS A 131 3.73 -7.46 -61.67
N THR A 132 3.24 -7.03 -60.52
CA THR A 132 3.11 -7.88 -59.34
C THR A 132 2.06 -8.97 -59.55
N ASN A 133 2.39 -10.21 -59.18
CA ASN A 133 1.50 -11.35 -59.31
C ASN A 133 0.57 -11.51 -58.08
N ASP A 134 1.12 -11.38 -56.88
CA ASP A 134 0.39 -11.53 -55.61
C ASP A 134 1.18 -10.88 -54.45
N HIS A 135 0.57 -10.79 -53.26
CA HIS A 135 1.19 -10.34 -52.02
C HIS A 135 1.01 -11.35 -50.89
N GLU A 136 2.11 -11.76 -50.26
CA GLU A 136 2.05 -12.45 -48.98
C GLU A 136 1.80 -11.43 -47.86
N LYS A 137 0.78 -11.65 -47.03
CA LYS A 137 0.37 -10.72 -45.97
C LYS A 137 0.83 -11.17 -44.60
N ARG A 138 1.38 -10.24 -43.82
CA ARG A 138 1.63 -10.36 -42.37
C ARG A 138 1.15 -9.08 -41.69
N GLN A 139 0.54 -9.20 -40.52
CA GLN A 139 0.03 -8.05 -39.76
C GLN A 139 0.66 -8.02 -38.37
N VAL A 140 1.03 -6.82 -37.94
CA VAL A 140 1.53 -6.53 -36.60
C VAL A 140 0.50 -5.66 -35.91
N PHE A 141 -0.01 -6.13 -34.77
CA PHE A 141 -0.91 -5.35 -33.91
C PHE A 141 -0.05 -4.71 -32.84
N ASP A 142 0.17 -3.40 -32.95
CA ASP A 142 1.00 -2.65 -32.03
C ASP A 142 0.27 -1.42 -31.49
N ILE A 143 0.79 -0.86 -30.41
CA ILE A 143 0.27 0.34 -29.78
C ILE A 143 0.92 1.55 -30.49
N PRO A 144 0.14 2.46 -31.10
CA PRO A 144 0.71 3.65 -31.71
C PRO A 144 1.36 4.55 -30.65
N PRO A 145 2.28 5.46 -31.02
CA PRO A 145 2.92 6.36 -30.06
C PRO A 145 1.89 7.12 -29.21
N ILE A 146 1.89 6.89 -27.90
CA ILE A 146 0.98 7.54 -26.97
C ILE A 146 1.58 8.90 -26.59
N LYS A 147 0.93 9.99 -27.00
CA LYS A 147 1.37 11.37 -26.73
C LYS A 147 0.21 12.24 -26.28
N LEU A 148 0.47 13.14 -25.33
CA LEU A 148 -0.47 14.21 -24.99
C LEU A 148 -0.67 15.15 -26.18
N ARG A 149 -1.93 15.39 -26.54
CA ARG A 149 -2.31 16.41 -27.52
C ARG A 149 -2.68 17.70 -26.79
N VAL A 150 -1.86 18.73 -26.95
CA VAL A 150 -2.13 20.07 -26.42
C VAL A 150 -2.92 20.87 -27.47
N THR A 151 -4.08 21.39 -27.08
CA THR A 151 -4.90 22.27 -27.93
C THR A 151 -4.97 23.65 -27.29
N GLU A 152 -4.47 24.66 -28.00
CA GLU A 152 -4.56 26.06 -27.56
C GLU A 152 -5.91 26.66 -27.99
N HIS A 153 -6.72 27.08 -27.04
CA HIS A 153 -7.96 27.79 -27.32
C HIS A 153 -7.71 29.30 -27.26
N ARG A 154 -8.00 30.01 -28.35
CA ARG A 154 -7.81 31.46 -28.45
C ARG A 154 -9.15 32.16 -28.50
N ALA A 155 -9.35 33.10 -27.58
CA ALA A 155 -10.47 34.03 -27.62
C ALA A 155 -10.05 35.30 -28.37
N GLU A 156 -10.69 35.59 -29.50
CA GLU A 156 -10.45 36.82 -30.25
C GLU A 156 -10.88 38.04 -29.43
N ILE A 157 -10.10 39.12 -29.49
CA ILE A 157 -10.42 40.41 -28.88
C ILE A 157 -10.45 41.47 -29.97
N LYS A 158 -11.57 42.17 -30.12
CA LYS A 158 -11.77 43.24 -31.09
C LYS A 158 -12.27 44.51 -30.40
N THR A 159 -11.69 45.65 -30.77
CA THR A 159 -12.16 46.95 -30.32
C THR A 159 -13.17 47.49 -31.33
N CYS A 160 -14.37 47.86 -30.87
CA CYS A 160 -15.38 48.47 -31.72
C CYS A 160 -14.89 49.85 -32.19
N PRO A 161 -14.81 50.13 -33.50
CA PRO A 161 -14.33 51.42 -33.99
C PRO A 161 -15.31 52.57 -33.72
N HIS A 162 -16.58 52.27 -33.42
CA HIS A 162 -17.61 53.28 -33.20
C HIS A 162 -17.70 53.76 -31.75
N CYS A 163 -17.58 52.85 -30.77
CA CYS A 163 -17.72 53.19 -29.34
C CYS A 163 -16.46 52.93 -28.51
N GLY A 164 -15.39 52.38 -29.10
CA GLY A 164 -14.15 52.03 -28.40
C GLY A 164 -14.25 50.82 -27.47
N CYS A 165 -15.43 50.16 -27.36
CA CYS A 165 -15.62 49.02 -26.47
C CYS A 165 -14.82 47.79 -26.94
N LYS A 166 -14.14 47.12 -26.00
CA LYS A 166 -13.42 45.86 -26.26
C LYS A 166 -14.37 44.67 -26.11
N ASN A 167 -14.54 43.93 -27.19
CA ASN A 167 -15.32 42.70 -27.23
C ASN A 167 -14.37 41.51 -27.23
N LYS A 168 -14.63 40.51 -26.38
CA LYS A 168 -13.84 39.29 -26.27
C LYS A 168 -14.74 38.07 -26.49
N ALA A 169 -14.28 37.15 -27.32
CA ALA A 169 -14.96 35.86 -27.50
C ALA A 169 -14.98 35.04 -26.21
N ILE A 170 -16.05 34.29 -25.98
CA ILE A 170 -16.24 33.48 -24.77
C ILE A 170 -15.64 32.10 -25.01
N PHE A 171 -14.97 31.55 -24.00
CA PHE A 171 -14.50 30.16 -24.06
C PHE A 171 -15.65 29.18 -23.82
N PRO A 172 -15.64 27.99 -24.45
CA PRO A 172 -16.57 26.91 -24.13
C PRO A 172 -16.57 26.56 -22.63
N GLU A 173 -17.71 26.08 -22.11
CA GLU A 173 -17.93 25.81 -20.68
C GLU A 173 -16.89 24.88 -20.03
N GLY A 174 -16.33 23.95 -20.81
CA GLY A 174 -15.29 23.02 -20.35
C GLY A 174 -13.90 23.63 -20.17
N ILE A 175 -13.66 24.87 -20.61
CA ILE A 175 -12.35 25.53 -20.60
C ILE A 175 -12.36 26.62 -19.54
N LYS A 176 -12.04 26.22 -18.32
CA LYS A 176 -12.19 27.06 -17.12
C LYS A 176 -10.87 27.67 -16.65
N GLN A 177 -9.73 27.06 -17.02
CA GLN A 177 -8.40 27.48 -16.57
C GLN A 177 -7.52 27.86 -17.77
N SER A 178 -6.47 28.63 -17.52
CA SER A 178 -5.47 28.98 -18.55
C SER A 178 -4.71 27.76 -19.07
N VAL A 179 -4.46 26.78 -18.19
CA VAL A 179 -3.90 25.46 -18.50
C VAL A 179 -4.67 24.42 -17.70
N GLN A 180 -5.15 23.36 -18.35
CA GLN A 180 -5.85 22.26 -17.69
C GLN A 180 -5.65 20.94 -18.44
N TYR A 181 -5.77 19.84 -17.71
CA TYR A 181 -5.87 18.52 -18.30
C TYR A 181 -7.25 18.30 -18.92
N GLY A 182 -7.29 17.55 -20.03
CA GLY A 182 -8.53 17.22 -20.72
C GLY A 182 -9.27 16.04 -20.08
N SER A 183 -10.58 15.96 -20.33
CA SER A 183 -11.48 14.95 -19.74
C SER A 183 -11.01 13.51 -19.98
N ARG A 184 -10.49 13.19 -21.16
CA ARG A 184 -10.00 11.85 -21.48
C ARG A 184 -8.87 11.40 -20.55
N LEU A 185 -7.94 12.29 -20.23
CA LEU A 185 -6.82 11.98 -19.35
C LEU A 185 -7.31 11.84 -17.90
N THR A 186 -8.17 12.75 -17.43
CA THR A 186 -8.71 12.69 -16.07
C THR A 186 -9.61 11.47 -15.85
N SER A 187 -10.40 11.08 -16.85
CA SER A 187 -11.20 9.85 -16.77
C SER A 187 -10.33 8.59 -16.77
N LEU A 188 -9.26 8.56 -17.58
CA LEU A 188 -8.30 7.46 -17.54
C LEU A 188 -7.62 7.36 -16.17
N SER A 189 -7.22 8.49 -15.58
CA SER A 189 -6.56 8.50 -14.28
C SER A 189 -7.47 7.98 -13.16
N VAL A 190 -8.76 8.37 -13.18
CA VAL A 190 -9.76 7.86 -12.23
C VAL A 190 -9.99 6.36 -12.45
N TYR A 191 -10.12 5.90 -13.69
CA TYR A 191 -10.29 4.47 -14.00
C TYR A 191 -9.11 3.60 -13.50
N LEU A 192 -7.87 4.08 -13.69
CA LEU A 192 -6.68 3.39 -13.19
C LEU A 192 -6.67 3.29 -11.66
N HIS A 193 -7.12 4.34 -10.98
CA HIS A 193 -7.17 4.34 -9.53
C HIS A 193 -8.32 3.47 -8.99
N ASP A 194 -9.56 3.77 -9.40
CA ASP A 194 -10.75 3.24 -8.75
C ASP A 194 -11.08 1.81 -9.21
N TYR A 195 -10.91 1.53 -10.50
CA TYR A 195 -11.28 0.23 -11.08
C TYR A 195 -10.09 -0.72 -11.17
N GLN A 196 -8.91 -0.23 -11.59
CA GLN A 196 -7.70 -1.05 -11.64
C GLN A 196 -6.97 -1.12 -10.28
N LEU A 197 -7.43 -0.38 -9.27
CA LEU A 197 -6.92 -0.39 -7.89
C LEU A 197 -5.42 -0.04 -7.81
N ILE A 198 -4.96 0.83 -8.71
CA ILE A 198 -3.57 1.28 -8.74
C ILE A 198 -3.42 2.46 -7.76
N PRO A 199 -2.49 2.40 -6.78
CA PRO A 199 -2.25 3.50 -5.85
C PRO A 199 -1.97 4.83 -6.57
N TYR A 200 -2.31 5.96 -5.95
CA TYR A 200 -2.18 7.28 -6.57
C TYR A 200 -0.81 7.52 -7.23
N GLU A 201 0.28 7.31 -6.49
CA GLU A 201 1.65 7.50 -6.99
C GLU A 201 1.96 6.59 -8.19
N ARG A 202 1.54 5.31 -8.12
CA ARG A 202 1.72 4.34 -9.20
C ARG A 202 0.88 4.68 -10.44
N SER A 203 -0.29 5.29 -10.25
CA SER A 203 -1.13 5.78 -11.36
C SER A 203 -0.48 6.98 -12.05
N CYS A 204 0.08 7.91 -11.27
CA CYS A 204 0.85 9.03 -11.79
C CYS A 204 2.11 8.57 -12.55
N GLU A 205 2.88 7.63 -11.99
CA GLU A 205 4.05 7.03 -12.62
C GLU A 205 3.68 6.35 -13.94
N LEU A 206 2.62 5.53 -13.97
CA LEU A 206 2.16 4.88 -15.20
C LEU A 206 1.78 5.89 -16.28
N LEU A 207 1.06 6.96 -15.91
CA LEU A 207 0.71 8.02 -16.86
C LEU A 207 1.92 8.80 -17.35
N SER A 208 2.95 8.95 -16.52
CA SER A 208 4.23 9.53 -16.92
C SER A 208 4.97 8.63 -17.91
N ASP A 209 5.13 7.34 -17.58
CA ASP A 209 5.89 6.38 -18.39
C ASP A 209 5.24 6.11 -19.75
N VAL A 210 3.90 6.00 -19.78
CA VAL A 210 3.15 5.60 -20.98
C VAL A 210 2.73 6.82 -21.81
N CYS A 211 2.28 7.90 -21.17
CA CYS A 211 1.70 9.05 -21.86
C CYS A 211 2.63 10.28 -21.88
N GLY A 212 3.77 10.25 -21.19
CA GLY A 212 4.61 11.42 -20.98
C GLY A 212 3.93 12.51 -20.14
N CYS A 213 3.00 12.12 -19.27
CA CYS A 213 2.17 13.05 -18.51
C CYS A 213 2.59 13.13 -17.03
N GLU A 214 3.09 14.29 -16.59
CA GLU A 214 3.44 14.56 -15.19
C GLU A 214 2.23 15.03 -14.37
N ILE A 215 1.26 14.14 -14.17
CA ILE A 215 0.11 14.43 -13.31
C ILE A 215 0.48 14.20 -11.83
N SER A 216 0.11 15.13 -10.96
CA SER A 216 0.31 14.97 -9.51
C SER A 216 -0.83 14.18 -8.86
N PRO A 217 -0.58 13.48 -7.73
CA PRO A 217 -1.63 12.82 -6.96
C PRO A 217 -2.79 13.75 -6.59
N ALA A 218 -2.49 15.01 -6.23
CA ALA A 218 -3.49 16.01 -5.91
C ALA A 218 -4.43 16.33 -7.08
N THR A 219 -3.92 16.27 -8.32
CA THR A 219 -4.73 16.45 -9.52
C THR A 219 -5.63 15.25 -9.75
N LEU A 220 -5.14 14.03 -9.49
CA LEU A 220 -5.92 12.80 -9.60
C LEU A 220 -7.07 12.77 -8.57
N ILE A 221 -6.80 13.13 -7.32
CA ILE A 221 -7.83 13.28 -6.26
C ILE A 221 -8.89 14.31 -6.66
N ARG A 222 -8.48 15.42 -7.30
CA ARG A 222 -9.45 16.42 -7.79
C ARG A 222 -10.31 15.87 -8.94
N ALA A 223 -9.72 15.10 -9.84
CA ALA A 223 -10.44 14.45 -10.93
C ALA A 223 -11.46 13.43 -10.39
N GLU A 224 -11.06 12.64 -9.39
CA GLU A 224 -11.93 11.69 -8.69
C GLU A 224 -13.12 12.41 -8.03
N LYS A 225 -12.86 13.49 -7.28
CA LYS A 225 -13.92 14.32 -6.69
C LYS A 225 -14.89 14.88 -7.74
N THR A 226 -14.37 15.36 -8.86
CA THR A 226 -15.19 15.87 -9.97
C THR A 226 -16.06 14.76 -10.58
N CYS A 227 -15.49 13.55 -10.74
CA CYS A 227 -16.21 12.38 -11.23
C CYS A 227 -17.33 11.98 -10.26
N PHE A 228 -17.04 11.96 -8.96
CA PHE A 228 -18.03 11.70 -7.91
C PHE A 228 -19.19 12.71 -7.95
N GLU A 229 -18.89 14.00 -8.00
CA GLU A 229 -19.92 15.05 -8.09
C GLU A 229 -20.79 14.90 -9.36
N GLN A 230 -20.23 14.47 -10.48
CA GLN A 230 -20.99 14.23 -11.72
C GLN A 230 -21.88 12.98 -11.68
N LEU A 231 -21.63 12.06 -10.74
CA LEU A 231 -22.41 10.84 -10.56
C LEU A 231 -23.56 11.02 -9.56
N GLU A 232 -23.71 12.19 -8.93
CA GLU A 232 -24.73 12.46 -7.91
C GLU A 232 -26.15 12.15 -8.43
N ASP A 233 -26.51 12.66 -9.60
CA ASP A 233 -27.83 12.41 -10.23
C ASP A 233 -28.05 10.92 -10.52
N PHE A 234 -27.00 10.21 -10.93
CA PHE A 234 -27.05 8.78 -11.22
C PHE A 234 -27.22 7.96 -9.94
N GLU A 235 -26.49 8.30 -8.88
CA GLU A 235 -26.64 7.67 -7.57
C GLU A 235 -28.06 7.87 -7.02
N GLN A 236 -28.60 9.09 -7.16
CA GLN A 236 -29.96 9.40 -6.76
C GLN A 236 -30.97 8.56 -7.54
N HIS A 237 -30.81 8.46 -8.86
CA HIS A 237 -31.66 7.61 -9.69
C HIS A 237 -31.62 6.13 -9.27
N ILE A 238 -30.44 5.59 -8.94
CA ILE A 238 -30.32 4.20 -8.45
C ILE A 238 -31.02 4.00 -7.10
N LYS A 239 -30.96 4.98 -6.19
CA LYS A 239 -31.61 4.89 -4.88
C LYS A 239 -33.15 4.90 -4.98
N ASP A 240 -33.67 5.51 -6.04
CA ASP A 240 -35.09 5.60 -6.31
C ASP A 240 -35.66 4.36 -7.06
N LEU A 241 -34.80 3.41 -7.46
CA LEU A 241 -35.15 2.10 -8.06
C LEU A 241 -35.39 1.02 -6.99
#